data_AF-A0A9D2X9X2-F1
#
_entry.id   AF-A0A9D2X9X2-F1
#
_cell.length_a   1.000
_cell.length_b   1.000
_cell.length_c   1.000
_cell.angle_alpha   90.00
_cell.angle_beta   90.00
_cell.angle_gamma   90.00
#
_symmetry.space_group_name_H-M   'P 1'
#
loop_
_entity.id
_entity.type
_entity.pdbx_description
1 polymer ?
#
loop_
_entity_poly.entity_id
_entity_poly.type
_entity_poly.pdbx_seq_one_letter_code
_entity_poly.pdbx_strand_id
1 'polypeptide(L)'
;MDEWNGHSKPADFVDPNKDPQYYIDRYYNEVAYKSWFDRNYPGLTIEEAVNHNDNINTVVHELIDKEIIPEAEASSIAEEKKITESNSEIAEISLAIAGIGILFGAVIGIKKKVDTNSKQISINKEVIRKKLIQPIIRSNPKEIIQIRLAKGEINLEEYDELKSKLD
;
A
#
# COMPACT_ATOMS: atom_id res chain seq x y z
N MET A 1 -10.10 47.50 -4.66
CA MET A 1 -9.56 47.00 -5.95
C MET A 1 -8.48 46.06 -5.48
N ASP A 2 -8.88 44.82 -5.24
CA ASP A 2 -8.10 43.90 -4.42
C ASP A 2 -7.44 42.91 -5.37
N GLU A 3 -6.11 42.97 -5.39
CA GLU A 3 -5.21 42.16 -6.19
C GLU A 3 -5.45 40.67 -5.88
N TRP A 4 -6.00 39.95 -6.85
CA TRP A 4 -6.25 38.51 -6.74
C TRP A 4 -4.94 37.76 -6.99
N ASN A 5 -4.09 37.66 -5.97
CA ASN A 5 -2.91 36.81 -5.98
C ASN A 5 -3.34 35.35 -5.79
N GLY A 6 -3.45 34.61 -6.90
CA GLY A 6 -3.90 33.22 -6.97
C GLY A 6 -2.94 32.18 -6.37
N HIS A 7 -2.58 32.32 -5.10
CA HIS A 7 -1.84 31.29 -4.36
C HIS A 7 -2.82 30.38 -3.62
N SER A 8 -3.03 29.17 -4.16
CA SER A 8 -3.84 28.15 -3.50
C SER A 8 -3.07 27.58 -2.31
N LYS A 9 -3.44 27.98 -1.08
CA LYS A 9 -2.80 27.53 0.18
C LYS A 9 -2.75 26.00 0.26
N PRO A 10 -1.65 25.40 0.79
CA PRO A 10 -1.62 23.97 1.02
C PRO A 10 -2.66 23.59 2.08
N ALA A 11 -3.07 22.33 2.11
CA ALA A 11 -4.09 21.87 3.06
C ALA A 11 -3.63 22.14 4.51
N ASP A 12 -4.57 22.45 5.41
CA ASP A 12 -4.29 22.95 6.78
C ASP A 12 -3.38 22.04 7.63
N PHE A 13 -3.23 20.76 7.28
CA PHE A 13 -2.38 19.81 7.99
C PHE A 13 -0.90 19.86 7.58
N VAL A 14 -0.57 20.56 6.49
CA VAL A 14 0.78 20.63 5.93
C VAL A 14 1.57 21.70 6.68
N ASP A 15 2.55 21.26 7.49
CA ASP A 15 3.56 22.11 8.10
C ASP A 15 4.52 22.65 7.02
N PRO A 16 4.62 23.98 6.81
CA PRO A 16 5.50 24.59 5.83
C PRO A 16 7.00 24.33 6.08
N ASN A 17 7.36 23.94 7.30
CA ASN A 17 8.75 23.64 7.66
C ASN A 17 9.16 22.19 7.36
N LYS A 18 8.24 21.37 6.83
CA LYS A 18 8.51 19.98 6.45
C LYS A 18 8.47 19.82 4.94
N ASP A 19 9.34 18.96 4.44
CA ASP A 19 9.37 18.58 3.03
C ASP A 19 8.02 17.97 2.60
N PRO A 20 7.39 18.40 1.49
CA PRO A 20 6.18 17.78 0.96
C PRO A 20 6.30 16.26 0.81
N GLN A 21 7.48 15.75 0.47
CA GLN A 21 7.76 14.32 0.34
C GLN A 21 7.54 13.56 1.66
N TYR A 22 7.77 14.20 2.81
CA TYR A 22 7.49 13.60 4.12
C TYR A 22 6.03 13.15 4.23
N TYR A 23 5.09 13.93 3.72
CA TYR A 23 3.67 13.62 3.81
C TYR A 23 3.24 12.55 2.80
N ILE A 24 3.85 12.55 1.61
CA ILE A 24 3.68 11.52 0.59
C ILE A 24 4.15 10.16 1.13
N ASP A 25 5.33 10.12 1.73
CA ASP A 25 5.90 8.91 2.30
C ASP A 25 5.03 8.36 3.43
N ARG A 26 4.47 9.22 4.28
CA ARG A 26 3.54 8.79 5.32
C ARG A 26 2.23 8.24 4.74
N TYR A 27 1.70 8.87 3.69
CA TYR A 27 0.48 8.39 3.03
C TYR A 27 0.64 6.97 2.48
N TYR A 28 1.78 6.65 1.87
CA TYR A 28 2.01 5.33 1.29
C TYR A 28 2.53 4.27 2.27
N ASN A 29 3.20 4.68 3.36
CA ASN A 29 3.82 3.74 4.30
C ASN A 29 3.09 3.58 5.64
N GLU A 30 2.27 4.55 6.07
CA GLU A 30 1.53 4.50 7.34
C GLU A 30 0.01 4.30 7.10
N VAL A 31 -0.49 3.09 7.32
CA VAL A 31 -1.92 2.74 7.12
C VAL A 31 -2.87 3.66 7.91
N ALA A 32 -2.48 4.03 9.13
CA ALA A 32 -3.26 4.91 9.99
C ALA A 32 -3.34 6.35 9.42
N TYR A 33 -2.23 6.85 8.90
CA TYR A 33 -2.15 8.17 8.27
C TYR A 33 -2.98 8.23 6.99
N LYS A 34 -2.87 7.20 6.14
CA LYS A 34 -3.71 7.06 4.94
C LYS A 34 -5.21 7.08 5.27
N SER A 35 -5.62 6.27 6.23
CA SER A 35 -7.04 6.16 6.63
C SER A 35 -7.59 7.47 7.23
N TRP A 36 -6.73 8.25 7.88
CA TRP A 36 -7.07 9.58 8.37
C TRP A 36 -7.18 10.57 7.21
N PHE A 37 -6.22 10.60 6.28
CA PHE A 37 -6.24 11.51 5.13
C PHE A 37 -7.48 11.27 4.25
N ASP A 38 -7.73 10.01 3.85
CA ASP A 38 -8.86 9.64 2.97
C ASP A 38 -10.23 10.03 3.58
N ARG A 39 -10.33 10.09 4.91
CA ARG A 39 -11.55 10.46 5.63
C ARG A 39 -11.74 11.97 5.75
N ASN A 40 -10.66 12.73 5.96
CA ASN A 40 -10.73 14.15 6.23
C ASN A 40 -10.63 15.02 4.97
N TYR A 41 -10.02 14.49 3.90
CA TYR A 41 -9.83 15.19 2.63
C TYR A 41 -10.39 14.36 1.45
N PRO A 42 -11.71 14.05 1.44
CA PRO A 42 -12.29 13.27 0.36
C PRO A 42 -12.22 14.04 -0.97
N GLY A 43 -11.71 13.38 -2.02
CA GLY A 43 -11.60 13.98 -3.36
C GLY A 43 -10.33 14.80 -3.60
N LEU A 44 -9.40 14.84 -2.64
CA LEU A 44 -8.09 15.43 -2.80
C LEU A 44 -7.03 14.32 -2.79
N THR A 45 -6.07 14.36 -3.71
CA THR A 45 -4.90 13.46 -3.66
C THR A 45 -3.86 13.97 -2.66
N ILE A 46 -2.99 13.09 -2.14
CA ILE A 46 -1.96 13.53 -1.19
C ILE A 46 -0.99 14.49 -1.87
N GLU A 47 -0.71 14.29 -3.15
CA GLU A 47 0.11 15.12 -3.99
C GLU A 47 -0.49 16.52 -4.12
N GLU A 48 -1.78 16.64 -4.47
CA GLU A 48 -2.46 17.95 -4.53
C GLU A 48 -2.51 18.64 -3.16
N ALA A 49 -2.63 17.88 -2.08
CA ALA A 49 -2.72 18.43 -0.73
C ALA A 49 -1.40 19.03 -0.23
N VAL A 50 -0.27 18.44 -0.63
CA VAL A 50 1.08 18.78 -0.11
C VAL A 50 1.90 19.61 -1.08
N ASN A 51 1.60 19.52 -2.38
CA ASN A 51 2.40 20.12 -3.41
C ASN A 51 1.97 21.57 -3.62
N HIS A 52 2.83 22.48 -3.19
CA HIS A 52 2.71 23.91 -3.40
C HIS A 52 3.62 24.26 -4.59
N ASN A 53 3.16 23.95 -5.79
CA ASN A 53 3.85 24.41 -6.99
C ASN A 53 2.80 24.99 -7.94
N ASP A 54 2.67 26.31 -7.90
CA ASP A 54 1.77 27.12 -8.74
C ASP A 54 1.99 26.88 -10.26
N ASN A 55 3.05 26.16 -10.62
CA ASN A 55 3.44 25.77 -11.97
C ASN A 55 2.74 24.49 -12.50
N ILE A 56 2.12 23.65 -11.66
CA ILE A 56 1.52 22.39 -12.17
C ILE A 56 0.28 22.68 -13.01
N ASN A 57 -0.54 23.66 -12.63
CA ASN A 57 -1.66 24.09 -13.48
C ASN A 57 -1.17 24.69 -14.80
N THR A 58 0.00 25.33 -14.85
CA THR A 58 0.57 25.91 -16.07
C THR A 58 1.15 24.84 -16.98
N VAL A 59 1.85 23.84 -16.42
CA VAL A 59 2.41 22.72 -17.19
C VAL A 59 1.29 21.77 -17.62
N VAL A 60 0.31 21.51 -16.76
CA VAL A 60 -0.87 20.71 -17.12
C VAL A 60 -1.73 21.48 -18.14
N HIS A 61 -1.92 22.79 -18.05
CA HIS A 61 -2.54 23.58 -19.12
C HIS A 61 -1.70 23.59 -20.40
N GLU A 62 -0.38 23.73 -20.34
CA GLU A 62 0.46 23.66 -21.54
C GLU A 62 0.45 22.27 -22.19
N LEU A 63 0.36 21.20 -21.39
CA LEU A 63 0.22 19.84 -21.88
C LEU A 63 -1.19 19.59 -22.44
N ILE A 64 -2.23 20.08 -21.77
CA ILE A 64 -3.63 19.99 -22.22
C ILE A 64 -3.87 20.85 -23.46
N ASP A 65 -3.38 22.07 -23.56
CA ASP A 65 -3.55 22.94 -24.73
C ASP A 65 -2.73 22.44 -25.93
N LYS A 66 -1.65 21.68 -25.68
CA LYS A 66 -0.82 21.06 -26.72
C LYS A 66 -1.35 19.68 -27.15
N GLU A 67 -2.10 18.99 -26.31
CA GLU A 67 -2.68 17.66 -26.57
C GLU A 67 -4.18 17.70 -26.94
N ILE A 68 -4.92 18.71 -26.46
CA ILE A 68 -6.35 18.94 -26.70
C ILE A 68 -6.51 20.24 -27.51
N ILE A 69 -6.55 20.11 -28.83
CA ILE A 69 -7.07 21.15 -29.72
C ILE A 69 -8.52 21.44 -29.30
N PRO A 70 -8.96 22.70 -29.14
CA PRO A 70 -10.29 23.01 -28.66
C PRO A 70 -11.35 22.36 -29.55
N GLU A 71 -12.20 21.57 -28.92
CA GLU A 71 -13.36 20.89 -29.45
C GLU A 71 -14.46 21.92 -29.83
N ALA A 72 -14.15 22.76 -30.81
CA ALA A 72 -15.11 23.67 -31.40
C ALA A 72 -15.13 23.42 -32.91
N GLU A 73 -16.26 22.85 -33.34
CA GLU A 73 -16.70 22.66 -34.72
C GLU A 73 -16.33 21.32 -35.38
N ALA A 74 -16.77 20.25 -34.73
CA ALA A 74 -17.17 19.02 -35.40
C ALA A 74 -18.39 19.26 -36.33
N SER A 75 -18.19 19.94 -37.46
CA SER A 75 -18.92 19.65 -38.70
C SER A 75 -18.33 20.47 -39.83
N SER A 76 -17.95 19.80 -40.92
CA SER A 76 -17.44 20.37 -42.19
C SER A 76 -16.10 21.09 -42.14
N ILE A 77 -14.99 20.34 -42.23
CA ILE A 77 -14.16 20.23 -43.43
C ILE A 77 -13.14 19.12 -43.14
N ALA A 78 -13.00 18.19 -44.07
CA ALA A 78 -11.96 17.19 -44.04
C ALA A 78 -10.59 17.88 -44.03
N GLU A 79 -9.84 17.76 -42.94
CA GLU A 79 -8.38 17.80 -43.03
C GLU A 79 -7.76 16.75 -42.12
N GLU A 80 -7.41 15.65 -42.78
CA GLU A 80 -6.57 14.56 -42.34
C GLU A 80 -5.27 15.11 -41.74
N LYS A 81 -5.14 15.19 -40.41
CA LYS A 81 -3.84 15.42 -39.78
C LYS A 81 -3.02 14.13 -39.89
N LYS A 82 -2.33 14.01 -41.02
CA LYS A 82 -1.27 13.04 -41.28
C LYS A 82 -0.21 13.16 -40.18
N ILE A 83 -0.27 12.27 -39.18
CA ILE A 83 0.90 11.98 -38.35
C ILE A 83 1.89 11.28 -39.29
N THR A 84 2.92 12.02 -39.72
CA THR A 84 4.09 11.39 -40.35
C THR A 84 5.05 11.07 -39.21
N GLU A 85 4.73 10.05 -38.42
CA GLU A 85 5.65 9.44 -37.46
C GLU A 85 6.09 8.11 -38.05
N SER A 86 7.39 7.87 -38.07
CA SER A 86 7.93 6.59 -38.54
C SER A 86 7.37 5.46 -37.70
N ASN A 87 7.17 4.29 -38.32
CA ASN A 87 6.68 3.08 -37.65
C ASN A 87 7.44 2.73 -36.35
N SER A 88 8.66 3.27 -36.16
CA SER A 88 9.47 3.10 -34.95
C SER A 88 8.92 3.84 -33.73
N GLU A 89 8.44 5.08 -33.85
CA GLU A 89 8.01 5.89 -32.68
C GLU A 89 6.68 5.36 -32.10
N ILE A 90 5.74 4.99 -32.97
CA ILE A 90 4.49 4.33 -32.56
C ILE A 90 4.77 2.96 -31.91
N ALA A 91 5.75 2.22 -32.43
CA ALA A 91 6.18 0.95 -31.84
C ALA A 91 6.87 1.14 -30.48
N GLU A 92 7.69 2.18 -30.33
CA GLU A 92 8.35 2.52 -29.06
C GLU A 92 7.33 2.95 -27.99
N ILE A 93 6.36 3.79 -28.34
CA ILE A 93 5.26 4.19 -27.45
C ILE A 93 4.43 2.96 -27.05
N SER A 94 4.07 2.10 -28.02
CA SER A 94 3.31 0.88 -27.75
C SER A 94 4.09 -0.10 -26.86
N LEU A 95 5.41 -0.23 -27.06
CA LEU A 95 6.29 -1.08 -26.26
C LEU A 95 6.45 -0.54 -24.83
N ALA A 96 6.58 0.78 -24.67
CA ALA A 96 6.70 1.43 -23.37
C ALA A 96 5.43 1.25 -22.52
N ILE A 97 4.25 1.45 -23.10
CA ILE A 97 2.96 1.26 -22.41
C ILE A 97 2.77 -0.20 -22.00
N ALA A 98 3.07 -1.15 -22.89
CA ALA A 98 3.00 -2.57 -22.57
C ALA A 98 3.98 -2.96 -21.44
N GLY A 99 5.20 -2.41 -21.46
CA GLY A 99 6.21 -2.64 -20.43
C GLY A 99 5.76 -2.15 -19.04
N ILE A 100 5.18 -0.96 -18.96
CA ILE A 100 4.65 -0.39 -17.71
C ILE A 100 3.53 -1.28 -17.14
N GLY A 101 2.58 -1.71 -17.97
CA GLY A 101 1.49 -2.59 -17.55
C GLY A 101 1.97 -3.93 -16.96
N ILE A 102 3.00 -4.53 -17.55
CA ILE A 102 3.62 -5.77 -17.05
C ILE A 102 4.26 -5.55 -15.67
N LEU A 103 4.99 -4.44 -15.48
CA LEU A 103 5.66 -4.12 -14.21
C LEU A 103 4.64 -3.86 -13.10
N PHE A 104 3.59 -3.06 -13.35
CA PHE A 104 2.53 -2.83 -12.37
C PHE A 104 1.79 -4.13 -12.00
N GLY A 105 1.50 -4.98 -12.98
CA GLY A 105 0.87 -6.28 -12.75
C GLY A 105 1.71 -7.19 -11.84
N ALA A 106 3.03 -7.24 -12.06
CA ALA A 106 3.96 -8.01 -11.24
C ALA A 106 4.01 -7.51 -9.78
N VAL A 107 4.11 -6.20 -9.58
CA VAL A 107 4.15 -5.58 -8.23
C VAL A 107 2.85 -5.84 -7.46
N ILE A 108 1.68 -5.63 -8.09
CA ILE A 108 0.38 -5.91 -7.48
C ILE A 108 0.23 -7.39 -7.12
N GLY A 109 0.71 -8.29 -8.00
CA GLY A 109 0.69 -9.73 -7.75
C GLY A 109 1.55 -10.15 -6.55
N ILE A 110 2.75 -9.59 -6.42
CA ILE A 110 3.65 -9.85 -5.29
C ILE A 110 3.02 -9.33 -3.98
N LYS A 111 2.48 -8.11 -3.99
CA LYS A 111 1.84 -7.51 -2.81
C LYS A 111 0.68 -8.37 -2.28
N LYS A 112 -0.21 -8.84 -3.18
CA LYS A 112 -1.32 -9.73 -2.80
C LYS A 112 -0.85 -11.05 -2.19
N LYS A 113 0.24 -11.64 -2.70
CA LYS A 113 0.81 -12.90 -2.18
C LYS A 113 1.42 -12.70 -0.78
N VAL A 114 2.21 -11.64 -0.59
CA VAL A 114 2.83 -11.32 0.71
C VAL A 114 1.78 -11.02 1.78
N ASP A 115 0.74 -10.26 1.46
CA ASP A 115 -0.35 -9.93 2.38
C ASP A 115 -1.09 -11.20 2.84
N THR A 116 -1.35 -12.14 1.92
CA THR A 116 -2.01 -13.41 2.23
C THR A 116 -1.14 -14.31 3.10
N ASN A 117 0.16 -14.41 2.79
CA ASN A 117 1.11 -15.17 3.60
C ASN A 117 1.23 -14.59 5.02
N SER A 118 1.29 -13.26 5.14
CA SER A 118 1.36 -12.58 6.44
C SER A 118 0.12 -12.86 7.30
N LYS A 119 -1.07 -12.87 6.70
CA LYS A 119 -2.32 -13.28 7.37
C LYS A 119 -2.29 -14.74 7.82
N GLN A 120 -1.80 -15.65 6.98
CA GLN A 120 -1.70 -17.06 7.37
C GLN A 120 -0.70 -17.28 8.51
N ILE A 121 0.44 -16.58 8.50
CA ILE A 121 1.43 -16.64 9.58
C ILE A 121 0.83 -16.16 10.90
N SER A 122 0.09 -15.06 10.90
CA SER A 122 -0.54 -14.55 12.13
C SER A 122 -1.60 -15.51 12.67
N ILE A 123 -2.43 -16.10 11.79
CA ILE A 123 -3.40 -17.13 12.16
C ILE A 123 -2.70 -18.36 12.74
N ASN A 124 -1.67 -18.88 12.06
CA ASN A 124 -0.93 -20.05 12.53
C ASN A 124 -0.27 -19.80 13.89
N LYS A 125 0.29 -18.60 14.11
CA LYS A 125 0.87 -18.19 15.39
C LYS A 125 -0.17 -18.22 16.52
N GLU A 126 -1.36 -17.69 16.30
CA GLU A 126 -2.44 -17.70 17.30
C GLU A 126 -3.00 -19.10 17.54
N VAL A 127 -3.12 -19.93 16.49
CA VAL A 127 -3.54 -21.33 16.61
C VAL A 127 -2.53 -22.12 17.44
N ILE A 128 -1.23 -21.98 17.18
CA ILE A 128 -0.16 -22.61 17.97
C ILE A 128 -0.20 -22.10 19.41
N ARG A 129 -0.31 -20.79 19.61
CA ARG A 129 -0.39 -20.20 20.94
C ARG A 129 -1.56 -20.77 21.73
N LYS A 130 -2.75 -20.85 21.13
CA LYS A 130 -3.97 -21.33 21.78
C LYS A 130 -3.96 -22.84 22.04
N LYS A 131 -3.50 -23.65 21.08
CA LYS A 131 -3.57 -25.12 21.18
C LYS A 131 -2.39 -25.74 21.90
N LEU A 132 -1.19 -25.20 21.73
CA LEU A 132 0.04 -25.81 22.23
C LEU A 132 0.57 -25.08 23.45
N ILE A 133 0.56 -23.74 23.44
CA ILE A 133 1.29 -22.96 24.46
C ILE A 133 0.40 -22.58 25.66
N GLN A 134 -0.82 -22.10 25.44
CA GLN A 134 -1.73 -21.66 26.52
C GLN A 134 -2.06 -22.75 27.55
N PRO A 135 -2.34 -24.02 27.15
CA PRO A 135 -2.58 -25.09 28.11
C PRO A 135 -1.35 -25.33 28.99
N ILE A 136 -0.16 -25.40 28.38
CA ILE A 136 1.10 -25.66 29.10
C ILE A 136 1.42 -24.54 30.09
N ILE A 137 1.23 -23.26 29.71
CA ILE A 137 1.52 -22.11 30.58
C ILE A 137 0.60 -22.03 31.79
N ARG A 138 -0.66 -22.48 31.67
CA ARG A 138 -1.63 -22.46 32.79
C ARG A 138 -1.64 -23.75 33.61
N SER A 139 -1.08 -24.84 33.10
CA SER A 139 -1.03 -26.11 33.81
C SER A 139 0.06 -26.14 34.88
N ASN A 140 -0.22 -26.82 35.98
CA ASN A 140 0.80 -27.07 36.99
C ASN A 140 1.80 -28.14 36.47
N PRO A 141 3.06 -28.16 36.94
CA PRO A 141 4.05 -29.10 36.42
C PRO A 141 3.72 -30.59 36.65
N LYS A 142 2.88 -30.95 37.64
CA LYS A 142 2.35 -32.32 37.81
C LYS A 142 1.34 -32.69 36.70
N GLU A 143 0.51 -31.77 36.26
CA GLU A 143 -0.40 -31.95 35.13
C GLU A 143 0.37 -32.07 33.81
N ILE A 144 1.44 -31.29 33.63
CA ILE A 144 2.27 -31.35 32.42
C ILE A 144 2.86 -32.76 32.24
N ILE A 145 3.44 -33.35 33.29
CA ILE A 145 4.01 -34.71 33.20
C ILE A 145 2.93 -35.78 32.98
N GLN A 146 1.72 -35.63 33.56
CA GLN A 146 0.60 -36.54 33.29
C GLN A 146 0.14 -36.48 31.84
N ILE A 147 0.04 -35.28 31.27
CA ILE A 147 -0.31 -35.08 29.86
C ILE A 147 0.73 -35.73 28.95
N ARG A 148 2.02 -35.61 29.29
CA ARG A 148 3.11 -36.21 28.51
C ARG A 148 3.09 -37.73 28.56
N LEU A 149 2.78 -38.33 29.72
CA LEU A 149 2.56 -39.77 29.85
C LEU A 149 1.36 -40.23 29.00
N ALA A 150 0.22 -39.52 29.08
CA ALA A 150 -0.98 -39.85 28.31
C ALA A 150 -0.77 -39.71 26.79
N LYS A 151 0.13 -38.83 26.36
CA LYS A 151 0.53 -38.67 24.95
C LYS A 151 1.61 -39.68 24.50
N GLY A 152 2.19 -40.44 25.42
CA GLY A 152 3.32 -41.34 25.13
C GLY A 152 4.64 -40.62 24.84
N GLU A 153 4.78 -39.35 25.25
CA GLU A 153 6.03 -38.60 25.13
C GLU A 153 7.07 -39.03 26.17
N ILE A 154 6.62 -39.61 27.28
CA ILE A 154 7.44 -40.17 28.36
C ILE A 154 6.88 -41.55 28.76
N ASN A 155 7.73 -42.42 29.27
CA ASN A 155 7.30 -43.71 29.80
C ASN A 155 6.91 -43.62 31.29
N LEU A 156 6.43 -44.73 31.87
CA LEU A 156 5.96 -44.77 33.26
C LEU A 156 7.09 -44.54 34.27
N GLU A 157 8.30 -45.05 33.99
CA GLU A 157 9.47 -44.91 34.86
C GLU A 157 9.96 -43.46 34.91
N GLU A 158 10.02 -42.78 33.75
CA GLU A 158 10.34 -41.35 33.64
C GLU A 158 9.28 -40.48 34.33
N TYR A 159 8.00 -40.85 34.24
CA TYR A 159 6.93 -40.15 34.95
C TYR A 159 7.12 -40.22 36.47
N ASP A 160 7.42 -41.40 37.02
CA ASP A 160 7.62 -41.57 38.46
C ASP A 160 8.88 -40.83 38.94
N GLU A 161 9.96 -40.85 38.16
CA GLU A 161 11.17 -40.08 38.47
C GLU A 161 10.88 -38.57 38.48
N LEU A 162 10.21 -38.05 37.46
CA LEU A 162 9.86 -36.62 37.38
C LEU A 162 8.88 -36.20 38.47
N LYS A 163 7.90 -37.05 38.79
CA LYS A 163 6.93 -36.80 39.86
C LYS A 163 7.60 -36.72 41.23
N SER A 164 8.58 -37.58 41.50
CA SER A 164 9.33 -37.58 42.77
C SER A 164 10.15 -36.31 43.01
N LYS A 165 10.57 -35.63 41.93
CA LYS A 165 11.30 -34.35 41.99
C LYS A 165 10.38 -33.13 42.16
N LEU A 166 9.07 -33.36 42.15
CA LEU A 166 8.00 -32.37 42.17
C LEU A 166 7.20 -32.38 43.49
N ASP A 167 7.56 -33.27 44.41
CA ASP A 167 7.12 -33.30 45.81
C ASP A 167 8.15 -32.56 46.69
#